data_AF-A0A7C5A6X9-F1
#
_entry.id   AF-A0A7C5A6X9-F1
#
_cell.length_a   1.000
_cell.length_b   1.000
_cell.length_c   1.000
_cell.angle_alpha   90.00
_cell.angle_beta   90.00
_cell.angle_gamma   90.00
#
_symmetry.space_group_name_H-M   'P 1'
#
loop_
_entity.id
_entity.type
_entity.pdbx_description
1 polymer ?
#
loop_
_entity_poly.entity_id
_entity_poly.type
_entity_poly.pdbx_seq_one_letter_code
_entity_poly.pdbx_strand_id
1 'polypeptide(L)'
;MSNPVDESHRLPSCPESLPLPGPVRVLIVLAALLAAWGATRVSAAAIFWNVLRQYPTHGGPLYPACSGAFWLLGALWAIWSLLTRRRRAWQLAAGVLGGYVVWYWLDRLLWQSPRPNWPFALVLSLVWLFFSLGAAFHPRTRRFFTGR
;
A
#
# COMPACT_ATOMS: atom_id res chain seq x y z
N MET A 1 29.83 -28.06 52.61
CA MET A 1 28.50 -28.44 52.11
C MET A 1 27.89 -27.22 51.43
N SER A 2 28.10 -27.09 50.13
CA SER A 2 27.57 -26.00 49.29
C SER A 2 26.42 -26.55 48.46
N ASN A 3 25.24 -25.96 48.60
CA ASN A 3 24.04 -26.32 47.83
C ASN A 3 24.26 -26.09 46.33
N PRO A 4 23.89 -27.04 45.46
CA PRO A 4 23.79 -26.77 44.02
C PRO A 4 22.57 -25.88 43.77
N VAL A 5 22.80 -24.69 43.24
CA VAL A 5 21.74 -23.78 42.78
C VAL A 5 21.13 -24.37 41.53
N ASP A 6 19.84 -24.67 41.63
CA ASP A 6 18.98 -25.24 40.61
C ASP A 6 18.79 -24.25 39.42
N GLU A 7 19.45 -24.53 38.30
CA GLU A 7 19.35 -23.76 37.04
C GLU A 7 18.18 -24.19 36.13
N SER A 8 17.24 -25.04 36.60
CA SER A 8 16.30 -25.73 35.71
C SER A 8 15.10 -24.91 35.18
N HIS A 9 14.98 -23.63 35.51
CA HIS A 9 13.84 -22.80 35.08
C HIS A 9 14.22 -21.52 34.30
N ARG A 10 15.06 -21.63 33.27
CA ARG A 10 15.04 -20.61 32.19
C ARG A 10 13.89 -20.95 31.23
N LEU A 11 12.73 -20.36 31.48
CA LEU A 11 11.62 -20.38 30.52
C LEU A 11 12.13 -19.90 29.15
N PRO A 12 11.73 -20.53 28.03
CA PRO A 12 12.09 -20.06 26.71
C PRO A 12 11.57 -18.63 26.57
N SER A 13 12.50 -17.68 26.50
CA SER A 13 12.21 -16.27 26.24
C SER A 13 11.27 -16.20 25.04
N CYS A 14 10.06 -15.68 25.26
CA CYS A 14 9.08 -15.43 24.20
C CYS A 14 9.81 -14.78 23.02
N PRO A 15 9.63 -15.26 21.77
CA PRO A 15 10.34 -14.70 20.64
C PRO A 15 9.96 -13.24 20.53
N GLU A 16 10.89 -12.37 20.91
CA GLU A 16 10.80 -10.93 20.78
C GLU A 16 10.50 -10.66 19.31
N SER A 17 9.27 -10.22 19.02
CA SER A 17 8.80 -10.06 17.66
C SER A 17 9.72 -9.07 16.97
N LEU A 18 10.63 -9.57 16.13
CA LEU A 18 11.64 -8.74 15.47
C LEU A 18 10.95 -7.52 14.83
N PRO A 19 11.40 -6.29 15.15
CA PRO A 19 10.76 -5.08 14.66
C PRO A 19 10.77 -5.08 13.13
N LEU A 20 9.62 -4.72 12.53
CA LEU A 20 9.49 -4.60 11.08
C LEU A 20 10.60 -3.69 10.52
N PRO A 21 11.33 -4.10 9.46
CA PRO A 21 12.36 -3.27 8.86
C PRO A 21 11.78 -1.92 8.41
N GLY A 22 12.54 -0.83 8.59
CA GLY A 22 12.12 0.51 8.19
C GLY A 22 11.52 0.59 6.78
N PRO A 23 12.16 0.01 5.74
CA PRO A 23 11.60 0.00 4.38
C PRO A 23 10.24 -0.71 4.27
N VAL A 24 10.02 -1.79 5.01
CA VAL A 24 8.72 -2.49 5.03
C VAL A 24 7.64 -1.62 5.66
N ARG A 25 7.98 -0.85 6.70
CA ARG A 25 7.07 0.12 7.30
C ARG A 25 6.66 1.20 6.28
N VAL A 26 7.61 1.69 5.49
CA VAL A 26 7.31 2.65 4.41
C VAL A 26 6.32 2.06 3.42
N LEU A 27 6.51 0.82 2.98
CA LEU A 27 5.55 0.15 2.07
C LEU A 27 4.15 0.02 2.69
N ILE A 28 4.08 -0.34 3.98
CA ILE A 28 2.80 -0.45 4.69
C ILE A 28 2.12 0.91 4.76
N VAL A 29 2.84 1.97 5.10
CA VAL A 29 2.28 3.33 5.17
C VAL A 29 1.79 3.80 3.80
N LEU A 30 2.58 3.61 2.74
CA LEU A 30 2.17 3.97 1.38
C LEU A 30 0.94 3.17 0.93
N ALA A 31 0.90 1.87 1.22
CA ALA A 31 -0.27 1.05 0.93
C ALA A 31 -1.49 1.46 1.77
N ALA A 32 -1.31 1.86 3.03
CA ALA A 32 -2.40 2.35 3.87
C ALA A 32 -2.97 3.68 3.37
N LEU A 33 -2.12 4.60 2.92
CA LEU A 33 -2.54 5.83 2.26
C LEU A 33 -3.32 5.55 0.97
N LEU A 34 -2.86 4.59 0.16
CA LEU A 34 -3.58 4.17 -1.04
C LEU A 34 -4.94 3.53 -0.69
N ALA A 35 -5.01 2.71 0.37
CA ALA A 35 -6.26 2.15 0.85
C ALA A 35 -7.23 3.25 1.32
N ALA A 36 -6.75 4.21 2.12
CA ALA A 36 -7.55 5.34 2.56
C ALA A 36 -8.09 6.14 1.36
N TRP A 37 -7.25 6.37 0.35
CA TRP A 37 -7.68 7.03 -0.88
C TRP A 37 -8.72 6.22 -1.66
N GLY A 38 -8.52 4.91 -1.82
CA GLY A 38 -9.50 4.01 -2.44
C GLY A 38 -10.85 4.06 -1.71
N ALA A 39 -10.83 4.01 -0.37
CA ALA A 39 -12.01 4.14 0.47
C ALA A 39 -12.72 5.48 0.25
N THR A 40 -11.99 6.60 0.21
CA THR A 40 -12.61 7.91 -0.05
C THR A 40 -13.32 7.96 -1.41
N ARG A 41 -12.78 7.30 -2.45
CA ARG A 41 -13.44 7.22 -3.76
C ARG A 41 -14.74 6.40 -3.72
N VAL A 42 -14.73 5.27 -3.02
CA VAL A 42 -15.92 4.43 -2.84
C VAL A 42 -16.98 5.16 -2.03
N SER A 43 -16.59 5.78 -0.91
CA SER A 43 -17.50 6.55 -0.05
C SER A 43 -18.06 7.76 -0.79
N ALA A 44 -17.24 8.49 -1.56
CA ALA A 44 -17.71 9.61 -2.37
C ALA A 44 -18.71 9.15 -3.45
N ALA A 45 -18.45 8.02 -4.10
CA ALA A 45 -19.38 7.45 -5.07
C ALA A 45 -20.74 7.09 -4.43
N ALA A 46 -20.72 6.51 -3.22
CA ALA A 46 -21.93 6.14 -2.49
C ALA A 46 -22.73 7.36 -2.00
N ILE A 47 -22.05 8.34 -1.40
CA ILE A 47 -22.70 9.55 -0.84
C ILE A 47 -23.27 10.42 -1.96
N PHE A 48 -22.49 10.66 -3.02
CA PHE A 48 -22.87 11.55 -4.12
C PHE A 48 -23.49 10.80 -5.31
N TRP A 49 -24.04 9.60 -5.08
CA TRP A 49 -24.54 8.73 -6.13
C TRP A 49 -25.56 9.41 -7.06
N ASN A 50 -26.50 10.16 -6.49
CA ASN A 50 -27.53 10.87 -7.25
C ASN A 50 -26.95 12.05 -8.05
N VAL A 51 -26.00 12.79 -7.46
CA VAL A 51 -25.32 13.90 -8.13
C VAL A 51 -24.51 13.40 -9.33
N LEU A 52 -23.78 12.30 -9.16
CA LEU A 52 -23.01 11.66 -10.23
C LEU A 52 -23.88 11.04 -11.34
N ARG A 53 -25.14 10.67 -11.03
CA ARG A 53 -26.13 10.28 -12.05
C ARG A 53 -26.68 11.48 -12.81
N GLN A 54 -26.90 12.60 -12.14
CA GLN A 54 -27.49 13.80 -12.72
C GLN A 54 -26.48 14.60 -13.57
N TYR A 55 -25.21 14.62 -13.17
CA TYR A 55 -24.11 15.27 -13.88
C TYR A 55 -23.09 14.21 -14.29
N PRO A 56 -23.32 13.51 -15.42
CA PRO A 56 -22.46 12.42 -15.85
C PRO A 56 -21.10 12.97 -16.30
N THR A 57 -20.17 13.09 -15.36
CA THR A 57 -18.73 13.03 -15.65
C THR A 57 -18.40 11.63 -16.16
N HIS A 58 -17.45 11.51 -17.09
CA HIS A 58 -17.05 10.25 -17.74
C HIS A 58 -17.10 9.04 -16.78
N GLY A 59 -17.97 8.06 -17.08
CA GLY A 59 -18.11 6.81 -16.32
C GLY A 59 -19.15 6.79 -15.19
N GLY A 60 -19.83 7.92 -14.91
CA GLY A 60 -20.91 8.00 -13.91
C GLY A 60 -20.47 7.61 -12.49
N PRO A 61 -21.39 7.26 -11.57
CA PRO A 61 -21.04 6.87 -10.21
C PRO A 61 -20.33 5.52 -10.10
N LEU A 62 -20.51 4.64 -11.10
CA LEU A 62 -19.91 3.31 -11.10
C LEU A 62 -18.39 3.37 -11.27
N TYR A 63 -17.89 4.30 -12.08
CA TYR A 63 -16.45 4.44 -12.29
C TYR A 63 -15.64 4.68 -11.01
N PRO A 64 -15.91 5.74 -10.20
CA PRO A 64 -15.19 5.96 -8.94
C PRO A 64 -15.41 4.84 -7.92
N ALA A 65 -16.60 4.20 -7.92
CA ALA A 65 -16.87 3.07 -7.05
C ALA A 65 -16.01 1.85 -7.40
N CYS A 66 -16.01 1.40 -8.65
CA CYS A 66 -15.25 0.22 -9.09
C CYS A 66 -13.73 0.46 -9.02
N SER A 67 -13.27 1.61 -9.51
CA SER A 67 -11.83 1.95 -9.45
C SER A 67 -11.35 2.12 -7.99
N GLY A 68 -12.14 2.79 -7.14
CA GLY A 68 -11.84 2.95 -5.73
C GLY A 68 -11.78 1.60 -5.01
N ALA A 69 -12.76 0.73 -5.24
CA ALA A 69 -12.82 -0.60 -4.63
C ALA A 69 -11.65 -1.48 -5.08
N PHE A 70 -11.30 -1.47 -6.37
CA PHE A 70 -10.16 -2.21 -6.89
C PHE A 70 -8.86 -1.83 -6.18
N TRP A 71 -8.56 -0.52 -6.07
CA TRP A 71 -7.35 -0.05 -5.42
C TRP A 71 -7.37 -0.23 -3.90
N LEU A 72 -8.52 -0.06 -3.26
CA LEU A 72 -8.71 -0.34 -1.84
C LEU A 72 -8.38 -1.81 -1.53
N LEU A 73 -9.01 -2.74 -2.25
CA LEU A 73 -8.81 -4.18 -2.04
C LEU A 73 -7.37 -4.59 -2.37
N GLY A 74 -6.80 -4.07 -3.46
CA GLY A 74 -5.39 -4.31 -3.82
C GLY A 74 -4.42 -3.83 -2.73
N ALA A 75 -4.66 -2.65 -2.16
CA ALA A 75 -3.85 -2.10 -1.09
C ALA A 75 -3.99 -2.88 0.22
N LEU A 76 -5.21 -3.26 0.61
CA LEU A 76 -5.46 -4.11 1.78
C LEU A 76 -4.80 -5.48 1.63
N TRP A 77 -4.88 -6.09 0.45
CA TRP A 77 -4.16 -7.32 0.15
C TRP A 77 -2.65 -7.11 0.30
N ALA A 78 -2.09 -6.04 -0.28
CA ALA A 78 -0.67 -5.75 -0.17
C ALA A 78 -0.23 -5.65 1.30
N ILE A 79 -0.96 -4.89 2.13
CA ILE A 79 -0.70 -4.77 3.58
C ILE A 79 -0.76 -6.15 4.24
N TRP A 80 -1.84 -6.90 4.03
CA TRP A 80 -2.01 -8.24 4.59
C TRP A 80 -0.84 -9.17 4.21
N SER A 81 -0.40 -9.11 2.95
CA SER A 81 0.72 -9.93 2.46
C SER A 81 2.05 -9.56 3.11
N LEU A 82 2.29 -8.28 3.38
CA LEU A 82 3.49 -7.78 4.05
C LEU A 82 3.48 -8.19 5.52
N LEU A 83 2.33 -8.09 6.20
CA LEU A 83 2.17 -8.47 7.61
C LEU A 83 2.31 -9.99 7.81
N THR A 84 1.78 -10.80 6.88
CA THR A 84 1.90 -12.27 6.90
C THR A 84 3.25 -12.79 6.36
N ARG A 85 4.20 -11.88 6.08
CA ARG A 85 5.57 -12.22 5.65
C ARG A 85 5.66 -13.12 4.42
N ARG A 86 4.72 -13.00 3.46
CA ARG A 86 4.75 -13.84 2.25
C ARG A 86 6.00 -13.58 1.41
N ARG A 87 6.62 -14.63 0.86
CA ARG A 87 7.90 -14.57 0.09
C ARG A 87 7.95 -13.52 -1.03
N ARG A 88 6.80 -13.20 -1.65
CA ARG A 88 6.66 -12.22 -2.74
C ARG A 88 5.83 -10.99 -2.38
N ALA A 89 5.59 -10.74 -1.08
CA ALA A 89 4.77 -9.62 -0.62
C ALA A 89 5.33 -8.26 -1.08
N TRP A 90 6.65 -8.11 -1.10
CA TRP A 90 7.31 -6.89 -1.57
C TRP A 90 7.10 -6.63 -3.08
N GLN A 91 7.03 -7.69 -3.90
CA GLN A 91 6.73 -7.57 -5.34
C GLN A 91 5.27 -7.16 -5.55
N LEU A 92 4.35 -7.76 -4.78
CA LEU A 92 2.94 -7.40 -4.82
C LEU A 92 2.74 -5.95 -4.42
N ALA A 93 3.34 -5.51 -3.31
CA ALA A 93 3.26 -4.12 -2.86
C ALA A 93 3.81 -3.14 -3.90
N ALA A 94 4.97 -3.45 -4.51
CA ALA A 94 5.53 -2.65 -5.59
C ALA A 94 4.59 -2.59 -6.81
N GLY A 95 4.01 -3.72 -7.20
CA GLY A 95 3.07 -3.81 -8.31
C GLY A 95 1.79 -3.01 -8.07
N VAL A 96 1.22 -3.08 -6.87
CA VAL A 96 0.02 -2.31 -6.51
C VAL A 96 0.32 -0.81 -6.45
N LEU A 97 1.38 -0.40 -5.76
CA LEU A 97 1.74 1.01 -5.61
C LEU A 97 2.18 1.64 -6.93
N GLY A 98 2.98 0.93 -7.73
CA GLY A 98 3.42 1.39 -9.05
C GLY A 98 2.29 1.35 -10.08
N GLY A 99 1.47 0.30 -10.05
CA GLY A 99 0.29 0.17 -10.89
C GLY A 99 -0.71 1.30 -10.69
N TYR A 100 -0.89 1.77 -9.45
CA TYR A 100 -1.74 2.92 -9.16
C TYR A 100 -1.24 4.18 -9.86
N VAL A 101 0.07 4.43 -9.90
CA VAL A 101 0.65 5.60 -10.58
C VAL A 101 0.43 5.51 -12.08
N VAL A 102 0.66 4.34 -12.69
CA VAL A 102 0.38 4.13 -14.13
C VAL A 102 -1.09 4.38 -14.43
N TRP A 103 -1.99 3.79 -13.64
CA TRP A 103 -3.42 3.99 -13.80
C TRP A 103 -3.84 5.46 -13.61
N TYR A 104 -3.28 6.17 -12.63
CA TYR A 104 -3.56 7.58 -12.41
C TYR A 104 -3.22 8.43 -13.62
N TRP A 105 -2.06 8.18 -14.25
CA TRP A 105 -1.66 8.91 -15.46
C TRP A 105 -2.51 8.55 -16.67
N LEU A 106 -2.87 7.27 -16.84
CA LEU A 106 -3.80 6.85 -17.88
C LEU A 106 -5.18 7.52 -17.69
N ASP A 107 -5.71 7.48 -16.46
CA ASP A 107 -6.98 8.14 -16.10
C ASP A 107 -6.94 9.63 -16.44
N ARG A 108 -5.85 10.30 -16.05
CA ARG A 108 -5.66 11.73 -16.25
C ARG A 108 -5.52 12.11 -17.72
N LEU A 109 -4.80 11.34 -18.52
CA LEU A 109 -4.56 11.66 -19.94
C LEU A 109 -5.76 11.36 -20.83
N LEU A 110 -6.55 10.35 -20.49
CA LEU A 110 -7.63 9.86 -21.35
C LEU A 110 -9.02 10.37 -20.95
N TRP A 111 -9.28 10.61 -19.65
CA TRP A 111 -10.64 10.93 -19.16
C TRP A 111 -10.76 12.27 -18.44
N GLN A 112 -9.67 12.88 -17.98
CA GLN A 112 -9.72 14.14 -17.23
C GLN A 112 -9.43 15.36 -18.11
N SER A 113 -10.17 16.45 -17.90
CA SER A 113 -9.85 17.74 -18.50
C SER A 113 -8.48 18.24 -18.05
N PRO A 114 -7.72 18.93 -18.90
CA PRO A 114 -6.39 19.44 -18.56
C PRO A 114 -6.43 20.31 -17.31
N ARG A 115 -5.80 19.84 -16.24
CA ARG A 115 -5.60 20.63 -15.02
C ARG A 115 -4.20 21.24 -15.03
N PRO A 116 -4.05 22.53 -14.70
CA PRO A 116 -2.75 23.22 -14.75
C PRO A 116 -1.74 22.69 -13.70
N ASN A 117 -2.20 21.91 -12.71
CA ASN A 117 -1.36 21.33 -11.67
C ASN A 117 -0.59 20.05 -12.09
N TRP A 118 -0.45 19.78 -13.40
CA TRP A 118 0.21 18.57 -13.87
C TRP A 118 1.69 18.45 -13.46
N PRO A 119 2.51 19.53 -13.38
CA PRO A 119 3.91 19.40 -12.98
C PRO A 119 4.02 18.94 -11.53
N PHE A 120 3.19 19.52 -10.64
CA PHE A 120 3.13 19.13 -9.24
C PHE A 120 2.73 17.65 -9.08
N ALA A 121 1.70 17.20 -9.81
CA ALA A 121 1.26 15.82 -9.78
C ALA A 121 2.33 14.85 -10.29
N LEU A 122 3.13 15.26 -11.29
CA LEU A 122 4.25 14.48 -11.81
C LEU A 122 5.35 14.32 -10.76
N VAL A 123 5.78 15.41 -10.15
CA VAL A 123 6.79 15.37 -9.07
C VAL A 123 6.31 14.46 -7.93
N LEU A 124 5.06 14.61 -7.48
CA LEU A 124 4.51 13.77 -6.42
C LEU A 124 4.45 12.29 -6.81
N SER A 125 4.08 11.99 -8.07
CA SER A 125 4.07 10.62 -8.59
C SER A 125 5.46 9.99 -8.62
N LEU A 126 6.48 10.77 -9.02
CA LEU A 126 7.87 10.33 -9.05
C LEU A 126 8.40 10.07 -7.63
N VAL A 127 8.09 10.96 -6.69
CA VAL A 127 8.43 10.77 -5.26
C VAL A 127 7.77 9.49 -4.73
N TRP A 128 6.48 9.29 -5.01
CA TRP A 128 5.76 8.08 -4.61
C TRP A 128 6.39 6.81 -5.19
N LEU A 129 6.70 6.79 -6.49
CA LEU A 129 7.37 5.66 -7.15
C LEU A 129 8.75 5.42 -6.56
N PHE A 130 9.54 6.47 -6.34
CA PHE A 130 10.88 6.38 -5.77
C PHE A 130 10.85 5.71 -4.39
N PHE A 131 9.96 6.16 -3.49
CA PHE A 131 9.83 5.53 -2.18
C PHE A 131 9.27 4.11 -2.26
N SER A 132 8.28 3.86 -3.11
CA SER A 132 7.68 2.53 -3.28
C SER A 132 8.69 1.51 -3.78
N LEU A 133 9.38 1.81 -4.88
CA LEU A 133 10.37 0.92 -5.48
C LEU A 133 11.64 0.86 -4.63
N GLY A 134 12.12 2.00 -4.13
CA GLY A 134 13.27 2.07 -3.25
C GLY A 134 13.07 1.20 -2.01
N ALA A 135 11.89 1.26 -1.38
CA ALA A 135 11.58 0.44 -0.21
C ALA A 135 11.35 -1.05 -0.57
N ALA A 136 10.68 -1.35 -1.67
CA ALA A 136 10.40 -2.72 -2.12
C ALA A 136 11.68 -3.48 -2.51
N PHE A 137 12.58 -2.83 -3.23
CA PHE A 137 13.83 -3.43 -3.71
C PHE A 137 15.02 -3.23 -2.77
N HIS A 138 14.82 -2.53 -1.64
CA HIS A 138 15.85 -2.38 -0.62
C HIS A 138 16.37 -3.75 -0.16
N PRO A 139 17.69 -3.95 -0.01
CA PRO A 139 18.26 -5.24 0.39
C PRO A 139 17.66 -5.74 1.71
N ARG A 140 17.44 -4.84 2.70
CA ARG A 140 16.78 -5.20 3.97
C ARG A 140 15.37 -5.81 3.79
N THR A 141 14.61 -5.32 2.82
CA THR A 141 13.27 -5.86 2.50
C THR A 141 13.40 -7.26 1.93
N ARG A 142 14.29 -7.46 0.95
CA ARG A 142 14.53 -8.78 0.36
C ARG A 142 14.98 -9.79 1.42
N ARG A 143 15.98 -9.44 2.24
CA ARG A 143 16.48 -10.30 3.32
C ARG A 143 15.38 -10.72 4.29
N PHE A 144 14.50 -9.79 4.68
CA PHE A 144 13.38 -10.06 5.57
C PHE A 144 12.38 -11.10 5.03
N PHE A 145 12.12 -11.10 3.72
CA PHE A 145 11.18 -12.05 3.10
C PHE A 145 11.85 -13.32 2.55
N THR A 146 13.17 -13.33 2.34
CA THR A 146 13.91 -14.49 1.81
C THR A 146 14.76 -15.23 2.84
N GLY A 147 14.88 -14.73 4.07
CA GLY A 147 15.63 -15.39 5.15
C GLY A 147 17.13 -15.56 4.86
N ARG A 148 17.68 -14.75 3.96
CA ARG A 148 19.11 -14.73 3.56
C ARG A 148 19.66 -13.33 3.75
#